data_AF-G3Y196-F1
#
_entry.id   AF-G3Y196-F1
#
_cell.length_a   1.000
_cell.length_b   1.000
_cell.length_c   1.000
_cell.angle_alpha   90.00
_cell.angle_beta   90.00
_cell.angle_gamma   90.00
#
_symmetry.space_group_name_H-M   'P 1'
#
loop_
_entity.id
_entity.type
_entity.pdbx_description
1 polymer ?
#
loop_
_entity_poly.entity_id
_entity_poly.type
_entity_poly.pdbx_seq_one_letter_code
_entity_poly.pdbx_strand_id
1 'polypeptide(L)'
;PDRPTRELVLCFDGTGNTFRVDGGDSNILKIFRMLDRKKENRYCYYQPGIGEDIRPGTFANAAVRPFSNIAPNAIIDEALATSFAQHVIYGYRFLARRWIPGSHIYLFGFSRGAYTARFLNEMLDFIGLISADNEEIMPLVWEAFTSYKFANSGKESEQAEYFLRMCRDTMCRSVGRVHFLGLFDTVNSVAKFNIYDDHRDMRIQPKPRIMRHAVSIDERRIKFQPVLFERLRAHGKIGRVSTWAERADVEFWGSDLMASPETEFEEVYFAGDHSDVGGGWPRELGRDYVASQIPLMWMVEESIDAGLSYEPEQLHKLGCFDFKKQEQSNPEVIHQAERAILHDSLMYDSGKALETLFWRVLECLPIKRPKVAPDGRVQSTRWHVGGLRRPLPQGAKLHYSVIERLKRDPDYRPYNLGVG
;
A
#
# COMPACT_ATOMS: atom_id res chain seq x y z
N PRO A 1 16.64 0.60 -24.54
CA PRO A 1 15.66 -0.39 -24.01
C PRO A 1 14.45 -0.48 -24.93
N ASP A 2 14.16 -1.67 -25.44
CA ASP A 2 12.95 -1.90 -26.23
C ASP A 2 11.72 -1.53 -25.42
N ARG A 3 10.81 -0.78 -26.04
CA ARG A 3 9.58 -0.29 -25.39
C ARG A 3 8.71 -1.49 -24.97
N PRO A 4 8.03 -1.45 -23.81
CA PRO A 4 7.17 -2.55 -23.39
C PRO A 4 6.03 -2.76 -24.39
N THR A 5 5.65 -4.02 -24.59
CA THR A 5 4.56 -4.38 -25.50
C THR A 5 3.23 -3.79 -25.01
N ARG A 6 3.02 -3.77 -23.69
CA ARG A 6 1.93 -3.02 -23.02
C ARG A 6 2.37 -2.47 -21.68
N GLU A 7 1.68 -1.45 -21.22
CA GLU A 7 1.76 -0.91 -19.87
C GLU A 7 0.43 -1.16 -19.15
N LEU A 8 0.47 -1.95 -18.08
CA LEU A 8 -0.68 -2.26 -17.24
C LEU A 8 -0.51 -1.51 -15.93
N VAL A 9 -1.34 -0.50 -15.69
CA VAL A 9 -1.26 0.35 -14.48
C VAL A 9 -2.48 0.09 -13.60
N LEU A 10 -2.26 -0.47 -12.42
CA LEU A 10 -3.33 -0.81 -11.47
C LEU A 10 -3.21 0.09 -10.24
N CYS A 11 -4.30 0.77 -9.90
CA CYS A 11 -4.40 1.72 -8.81
C CYS A 11 -5.45 1.24 -7.80
N PHE A 12 -5.00 0.86 -6.60
CA PHE A 12 -5.83 0.34 -5.51
C PHE A 12 -5.98 1.40 -4.41
N ASP A 13 -7.14 2.05 -4.33
CA ASP A 13 -7.35 3.11 -3.35
C ASP A 13 -7.61 2.58 -1.94
N GLY A 14 -7.31 3.41 -0.94
CA GLY A 14 -7.66 3.19 0.46
C GLY A 14 -9.17 3.24 0.67
N THR A 15 -9.63 2.45 1.64
CA THR A 15 -11.05 2.32 1.94
C THR A 15 -11.67 3.64 2.35
N GLY A 16 -12.87 3.91 1.82
CA GLY A 16 -13.62 5.10 2.17
C GLY A 16 -13.22 6.35 1.38
N ASN A 17 -12.20 6.24 0.53
CA ASN A 17 -11.89 7.22 -0.49
C ASN A 17 -12.77 6.96 -1.72
N THR A 18 -13.57 7.96 -2.05
CA THR A 18 -14.35 8.03 -3.29
C THR A 18 -14.09 9.37 -3.93
N PHE A 19 -14.53 9.57 -5.18
CA PHE A 19 -14.54 10.89 -5.78
C PHE A 19 -15.24 11.88 -4.85
N ARG A 20 -14.53 12.91 -4.39
CA ARG A 20 -15.08 13.97 -3.56
C ARG A 20 -14.94 15.31 -4.26
N VAL A 21 -15.97 16.14 -4.15
CA VAL A 21 -15.99 17.48 -4.75
C VAL A 21 -15.19 18.48 -3.90
N ASP A 22 -14.87 18.13 -2.65
CA ASP A 22 -14.14 18.98 -1.68
C ASP A 22 -12.61 19.00 -1.88
N GLY A 23 -12.10 18.33 -2.91
CA GLY A 23 -10.66 18.25 -3.19
C GLY A 23 -9.90 17.29 -2.28
N GLY A 24 -10.58 16.53 -1.42
CA GLY A 24 -10.03 15.45 -0.59
C GLY A 24 -9.78 14.15 -1.35
N ASP A 25 -9.27 14.24 -2.58
CA ASP A 25 -8.92 13.08 -3.40
C ASP A 25 -7.69 12.36 -2.81
N SER A 26 -7.68 11.04 -2.87
CA SER A 26 -6.50 10.24 -2.55
C SER A 26 -5.38 10.48 -3.57
N ASN A 27 -4.15 10.22 -3.15
CA ASN A 27 -3.00 10.27 -4.06
C ASN A 27 -3.09 9.19 -5.13
N ILE A 28 -3.74 8.06 -4.87
CA ILE A 28 -4.00 7.01 -5.85
C ILE A 28 -4.91 7.50 -6.97
N LEU A 29 -5.99 8.20 -6.62
CA LEU A 29 -6.89 8.78 -7.60
C LEU A 29 -6.20 9.88 -8.41
N LYS A 30 -5.38 10.72 -7.77
CA LYS A 30 -4.58 11.74 -8.47
C LYS A 30 -3.61 11.09 -9.47
N ILE A 31 -2.86 10.05 -9.08
CA ILE A 31 -2.00 9.28 -9.98
C ILE A 31 -2.80 8.75 -11.16
N PHE A 32 -3.94 8.10 -10.90
CA PHE A 32 -4.80 7.56 -11.96
C PHE A 32 -5.28 8.64 -12.94
N ARG A 33 -5.60 9.84 -12.44
CA ARG A 33 -6.00 11.00 -13.26
C ARG A 33 -4.86 11.54 -14.13
N MET A 34 -3.61 11.39 -13.71
CA MET A 34 -2.44 11.82 -14.49
C MET A 34 -2.06 10.85 -15.61
N LEU A 35 -2.57 9.60 -15.60
CA LEU A 35 -2.23 8.61 -16.63
C LEU A 35 -2.80 9.01 -17.99
N ASP A 36 -1.95 8.99 -19.02
CA ASP A 36 -2.39 9.09 -20.42
C ASP A 36 -3.20 7.84 -20.80
N ARG A 37 -4.53 8.00 -20.93
CA ARG A 37 -5.47 6.95 -21.33
C ARG A 37 -5.68 6.84 -22.84
N LYS A 38 -5.11 7.75 -23.63
CA LYS A 38 -5.18 7.73 -25.09
C LYS A 38 -4.07 6.86 -25.70
N LYS A 39 -3.03 6.58 -24.93
CA LYS A 39 -1.92 5.69 -25.31
C LYS A 39 -2.43 4.27 -25.63
N GLU A 40 -2.24 3.83 -26.88
CA GLU A 40 -2.80 2.57 -27.40
C GLU A 40 -2.34 1.32 -26.63
N ASN A 41 -1.08 1.30 -26.18
CA ASN A 41 -0.49 0.17 -25.48
C ASN A 41 -0.65 0.26 -23.95
N ARG A 42 -1.45 1.19 -23.43
CA ARG A 42 -1.67 1.34 -21.98
C ARG A 42 -3.08 0.95 -21.56
N TYR A 43 -3.16 0.17 -20.49
CA TYR A 43 -4.42 -0.19 -19.85
C TYR A 43 -4.37 0.18 -18.38
N CYS A 44 -5.28 1.06 -17.95
CA CYS A 44 -5.36 1.54 -16.59
C CYS A 44 -6.55 0.89 -15.87
N TYR A 45 -6.32 0.43 -14.64
CA TYR A 45 -7.33 -0.12 -13.74
C TYR A 45 -7.37 0.70 -12.47
N TYR A 46 -8.56 1.20 -12.11
CA TYR A 46 -8.78 1.86 -10.84
C TYR A 46 -9.78 1.04 -10.03
N GLN A 47 -9.38 0.68 -8.83
CA GLN A 47 -10.26 0.05 -7.85
C GLN A 47 -10.50 1.05 -6.73
N PRO A 48 -11.73 1.56 -6.56
CA PRO A 48 -12.06 2.35 -5.39
C PRO A 48 -11.91 1.49 -4.14
N GLY A 49 -11.55 2.12 -3.03
CA GLY A 49 -11.51 1.43 -1.75
C GLY A 49 -12.93 1.14 -1.26
N ILE A 50 -13.49 0.00 -1.66
CA ILE A 50 -14.74 -0.52 -1.10
C ILE A 50 -14.42 -1.17 0.23
N GLY A 51 -15.06 -0.66 1.28
CA GLY A 51 -15.02 -1.31 2.57
C GLY A 51 -15.95 -0.63 3.54
N GLU A 52 -16.64 -1.46 4.32
CA GLU A 52 -17.14 -1.11 5.63
C GLU A 52 -15.95 -0.68 6.47
N ASP A 53 -15.61 0.59 6.37
CA ASP A 53 -14.66 1.18 7.28
C ASP A 53 -15.22 1.01 8.70
N ILE A 54 -14.32 0.93 9.68
CA ILE A 54 -14.65 0.91 11.09
C ILE A 54 -15.13 2.33 11.44
N ARG A 55 -16.29 2.68 10.91
CA ARG A 55 -17.00 3.94 11.07
C ARG A 55 -18.05 3.74 12.15
N PRO A 56 -18.42 4.81 12.86
CA PRO A 56 -19.49 4.76 13.86
C PRO A 56 -20.78 4.09 13.33
N GLY A 57 -21.16 4.39 12.08
CA GLY A 57 -22.39 3.86 11.46
C GLY A 57 -22.36 2.36 11.16
N THR A 58 -21.21 1.81 10.73
CA THR A 58 -21.05 0.38 10.49
C THR A 58 -21.15 -0.42 11.79
N PHE A 59 -20.49 0.07 12.85
CA PHE A 59 -20.57 -0.53 14.19
C PHE A 59 -21.98 -0.48 14.77
N ALA A 60 -22.70 0.62 14.55
CA ALA A 60 -24.09 0.74 14.96
C ALA A 60 -24.98 -0.30 14.25
N ASN A 61 -24.83 -0.47 12.94
CA ASN A 61 -25.59 -1.48 12.18
C ASN A 61 -25.28 -2.92 12.62
N ALA A 62 -24.02 -3.22 12.97
CA ALA A 62 -23.63 -4.51 13.51
C ALA A 62 -24.18 -4.77 14.93
N ALA A 63 -24.28 -3.73 15.77
CA ALA A 63 -24.82 -3.80 17.13
C ALA A 63 -26.36 -3.93 17.17
N VAL A 64 -27.06 -3.59 16.09
CA VAL A 64 -28.54 -3.63 15.99
C VAL A 64 -29.08 -5.01 15.57
N ARG A 65 -28.22 -6.01 15.27
CA ARG A 65 -28.65 -7.40 15.01
C ARG A 65 -28.80 -8.19 16.33
N PRO A 66 -30.01 -8.32 16.91
CA PRO A 66 -30.16 -8.68 18.32
C PRO A 66 -30.09 -10.19 18.62
N PHE A 67 -29.78 -11.04 17.63
CA PHE A 67 -29.98 -12.49 17.74
C PHE A 67 -28.81 -13.38 17.28
N SER A 68 -27.59 -12.84 17.19
CA SER A 68 -26.40 -13.67 16.91
C SER A 68 -25.43 -13.69 18.09
N ASN A 69 -25.06 -14.88 18.57
CA ASN A 69 -23.99 -15.13 19.56
C ASN A 69 -22.57 -14.81 19.03
N ILE A 70 -22.45 -14.11 17.90
CA ILE A 70 -21.20 -13.81 17.23
C ILE A 70 -20.77 -12.40 17.64
N ALA A 71 -19.55 -12.27 18.15
CA ALA A 71 -19.00 -10.96 18.53
C ALA A 71 -18.99 -10.02 17.31
N PRO A 72 -19.44 -8.75 17.44
CA PRO A 72 -19.56 -7.81 16.33
C PRO A 72 -18.24 -7.60 15.55
N ASN A 73 -17.09 -7.74 16.22
CA ASN A 73 -15.77 -7.67 15.58
C ASN A 73 -15.50 -8.82 14.59
N ALA A 74 -16.06 -10.01 14.80
CA ALA A 74 -15.84 -11.16 13.93
C ALA A 74 -16.57 -11.01 12.59
N ILE A 75 -17.78 -10.44 12.61
CA ILE A 75 -18.57 -10.15 11.41
C ILE A 75 -17.88 -9.09 10.56
N ILE A 76 -17.39 -8.02 11.20
CA ILE A 76 -16.66 -6.94 10.51
C ILE A 76 -15.38 -7.49 9.88
N ASP A 77 -14.62 -8.32 10.61
CA ASP A 77 -13.40 -8.92 10.08
C ASP A 77 -13.66 -9.88 8.90
N GLU A 78 -14.76 -10.63 8.94
CA GLU A 78 -15.20 -11.49 7.83
C GLU A 78 -15.61 -10.69 6.59
N ALA A 79 -16.36 -9.61 6.75
CA ALA A 79 -16.71 -8.70 5.66
C ALA A 79 -15.46 -8.06 5.04
N LEU A 80 -14.50 -7.64 5.87
CA LEU A 80 -13.21 -7.11 5.42
C LEU A 80 -12.39 -8.16 4.67
N ALA A 81 -12.33 -9.39 5.16
CA ALA A 81 -11.65 -10.49 4.49
C ALA A 81 -12.25 -10.80 3.12
N THR A 82 -13.58 -10.78 3.03
CA THR A 82 -14.32 -11.04 1.78
C THR A 82 -14.10 -9.93 0.77
N SER A 83 -14.21 -8.67 1.19
CA SER A 83 -13.93 -7.51 0.33
C SER A 83 -12.48 -7.51 -0.18
N PHE A 84 -11.54 -7.82 0.71
CA PHE A 84 -10.12 -7.94 0.37
C PHE A 84 -9.86 -9.01 -0.69
N ALA A 85 -10.45 -10.20 -0.53
CA ALA A 85 -10.34 -11.27 -1.52
C ALA A 85 -10.86 -10.83 -2.90
N GLN A 86 -12.04 -10.23 -2.96
CA GLN A 86 -12.62 -9.72 -4.20
C GLN A 86 -11.71 -8.69 -4.87
N HIS A 87 -11.14 -7.79 -4.08
CA HIS A 87 -10.25 -6.74 -4.57
C HIS A 87 -9.00 -7.30 -5.25
N VAL A 88 -8.34 -8.28 -4.63
CA VAL A 88 -7.17 -8.95 -5.21
C VAL A 88 -7.57 -9.73 -6.47
N ILE A 89 -8.64 -10.51 -6.42
CA ILE A 89 -9.12 -11.32 -7.56
C ILE A 89 -9.48 -10.42 -8.75
N TYR A 90 -10.09 -9.26 -8.54
CA TYR A 90 -10.41 -8.34 -9.64
C TYR A 90 -9.17 -7.74 -10.31
N GLY A 91 -8.15 -7.38 -9.53
CA GLY A 91 -6.87 -6.93 -10.08
C GLY A 91 -6.17 -8.06 -10.85
N TYR A 92 -6.16 -9.27 -10.28
CA TYR A 92 -5.60 -10.47 -10.92
C TYR A 92 -6.30 -10.81 -12.24
N ARG A 93 -7.64 -10.75 -12.27
CA ARG A 93 -8.45 -10.95 -13.46
C ARG A 93 -8.19 -9.89 -14.54
N PHE A 94 -8.04 -8.63 -14.14
CA PHE A 94 -7.68 -7.56 -15.07
C PHE A 94 -6.36 -7.86 -15.77
N LEU A 95 -5.35 -8.30 -15.01
CA LEU A 95 -4.06 -8.72 -15.56
C LEU A 95 -4.23 -9.94 -16.49
N ALA A 96 -4.96 -10.97 -16.08
CA ALA A 96 -5.16 -12.20 -16.85
C ALA A 96 -5.70 -11.91 -18.26
N ARG A 97 -6.65 -10.98 -18.37
CA ARG A 97 -7.28 -10.56 -19.63
C ARG A 97 -6.38 -9.71 -20.54
N ARG A 98 -5.40 -8.98 -19.98
CA ARG A 98 -4.70 -7.90 -20.70
C ARG A 98 -3.20 -8.10 -20.85
N TRP A 99 -2.59 -8.91 -20.00
CA TRP A 99 -1.16 -9.16 -20.05
C TRP A 99 -0.78 -9.99 -21.26
N ILE A 100 0.28 -9.56 -21.93
CA ILE A 100 0.98 -10.31 -22.98
C ILE A 100 2.49 -10.30 -22.69
N PRO A 101 3.28 -11.22 -23.25
CA PRO A 101 4.74 -11.21 -23.08
C PRO A 101 5.34 -9.83 -23.40
N GLY A 102 6.28 -9.39 -22.55
CA GLY A 102 6.89 -8.06 -22.64
C GLY A 102 6.03 -6.91 -22.09
N SER A 103 4.95 -7.20 -21.36
CA SER A 103 4.16 -6.16 -20.67
C SER A 103 4.82 -5.72 -19.37
N HIS A 104 4.83 -4.41 -19.09
CA HIS A 104 5.21 -3.87 -17.79
C HIS A 104 3.97 -3.70 -16.91
N ILE A 105 4.06 -4.17 -15.66
CA ILE A 105 3.01 -4.03 -14.65
C ILE A 105 3.45 -2.97 -13.64
N TYR A 106 2.62 -1.96 -13.44
CA TYR A 106 2.77 -0.91 -12.43
C TYR A 106 1.64 -1.05 -11.43
N LEU A 107 1.96 -1.24 -10.16
CA LEU A 107 0.99 -1.35 -9.08
C LEU A 107 1.14 -0.16 -8.14
N PHE A 108 0.04 0.54 -7.89
CA PHE A 108 -0.05 1.61 -6.91
C PHE A 108 -1.10 1.27 -5.87
N GLY A 109 -0.83 1.54 -4.59
CA GLY A 109 -1.84 1.37 -3.56
C GLY A 109 -1.68 2.27 -2.36
N PHE A 110 -2.80 2.62 -1.72
CA PHE A 110 -2.83 3.37 -0.47
C PHE A 110 -3.54 2.54 0.62
N SER A 111 -3.00 2.53 1.84
CA SER A 111 -3.67 1.95 3.00
C SER A 111 -3.93 0.44 2.81
N ARG A 112 -5.20 0.02 2.91
CA ARG A 112 -5.64 -1.34 2.55
C ARG A 112 -5.43 -1.67 1.08
N GLY A 113 -5.56 -0.70 0.18
CA GLY A 113 -5.23 -0.85 -1.24
C GLY A 113 -3.73 -1.10 -1.47
N ALA A 114 -2.85 -0.53 -0.64
CA ALA A 114 -1.42 -0.85 -0.65
C ALA A 114 -1.18 -2.32 -0.25
N TYR A 115 -1.92 -2.83 0.74
CA TYR A 115 -1.86 -4.23 1.11
C TYR A 115 -2.40 -5.15 0.00
N THR A 116 -3.48 -4.77 -0.69
CA THR A 116 -3.99 -5.44 -1.90
C THR A 116 -2.93 -5.50 -3.01
N ALA A 117 -2.26 -4.38 -3.30
CA ALA A 117 -1.21 -4.32 -4.32
C ALA A 117 -0.03 -5.25 -4.00
N ARG A 118 0.40 -5.29 -2.73
CA ARG A 118 1.45 -6.22 -2.25
C ARG A 118 1.03 -7.67 -2.41
N PHE A 119 -0.18 -8.00 -1.94
CA PHE A 119 -0.69 -9.37 -1.98
C PHE A 119 -0.87 -9.86 -3.42
N LEU A 120 -1.34 -8.99 -4.32
CA LEU A 120 -1.41 -9.28 -5.74
C LEU A 120 -0.01 -9.56 -6.32
N ASN A 121 0.99 -8.75 -5.97
CA ASN A 121 2.36 -8.99 -6.43
C ASN A 121 2.91 -10.34 -5.95
N GLU A 122 2.69 -10.70 -4.69
CA GLU A 122 3.08 -12.02 -4.17
C GLU A 122 2.42 -13.19 -4.91
N MET A 123 1.13 -13.06 -5.25
CA MET A 123 0.43 -14.07 -6.07
C MET A 123 1.07 -14.20 -7.45
N LEU A 124 1.41 -13.08 -8.09
CA LEU A 124 2.09 -13.08 -9.39
C LEU A 124 3.48 -13.71 -9.30
N ASP A 125 4.25 -13.40 -8.26
CA ASP A 125 5.60 -13.94 -8.06
C ASP A 125 5.60 -15.46 -7.79
N PHE A 126 4.58 -15.96 -7.08
CA PHE A 126 4.51 -17.36 -6.66
C PHE A 126 3.76 -18.27 -7.64
N ILE A 127 2.59 -17.84 -8.09
CA ILE A 127 1.65 -18.60 -8.92
C ILE A 127 1.77 -18.21 -10.39
N GLY A 128 2.10 -16.95 -10.68
CA GLY A 128 1.99 -16.36 -12.01
C GLY A 128 0.57 -15.96 -12.34
N LEU A 129 0.25 -15.94 -13.63
CA LEU A 129 -1.01 -15.43 -14.14
C LEU A 129 -1.79 -16.51 -14.88
N ILE A 130 -2.98 -16.86 -14.38
CA ILE A 130 -3.90 -17.79 -15.05
C ILE A 130 -4.32 -17.24 -16.42
N SER A 131 -4.53 -18.13 -17.40
CA SER A 131 -5.11 -17.71 -18.69
C SER A 131 -6.48 -17.05 -18.52
N ALA A 132 -6.79 -16.06 -19.38
CA ALA A 132 -8.09 -15.39 -19.39
C ALA A 132 -9.26 -16.35 -19.69
N ASP A 133 -8.97 -17.54 -20.23
CA ASP A 133 -9.98 -18.55 -20.56
C ASP A 133 -10.38 -19.42 -19.36
N ASN A 134 -9.69 -19.29 -18.21
CA ASN A 134 -9.90 -20.12 -17.02
C ASN A 134 -10.19 -19.27 -15.76
N GLU A 135 -10.96 -18.18 -15.93
CA GLU A 135 -11.24 -17.24 -14.84
C GLU A 135 -12.03 -17.86 -13.68
N GLU A 136 -12.83 -18.90 -13.95
CA GLU A 136 -13.63 -19.60 -12.96
C GLU A 136 -12.80 -20.25 -11.86
N ILE A 137 -11.51 -20.49 -12.11
CA ILE A 137 -10.58 -21.14 -11.18
C ILE A 137 -9.89 -20.14 -10.24
N MET A 138 -9.98 -18.83 -10.51
CA MET A 138 -9.37 -17.78 -9.68
C MET A 138 -9.77 -17.84 -8.18
N PRO A 139 -11.05 -18.08 -7.81
CA PRO A 139 -11.44 -18.23 -6.40
C PRO A 139 -10.75 -19.41 -5.71
N LEU A 140 -10.62 -20.55 -6.39
CA LEU A 140 -9.96 -21.74 -5.86
C LEU A 140 -8.46 -21.49 -5.66
N VAL A 141 -7.82 -20.78 -6.59
CA VAL A 141 -6.41 -20.39 -6.50
C VAL A 141 -6.18 -19.41 -5.35
N TRP A 142 -7.10 -18.46 -5.16
CA TRP A 142 -7.10 -17.57 -4.01
C TRP A 142 -7.17 -18.35 -2.68
N GLU A 143 -8.13 -19.27 -2.55
CA GLU A 143 -8.29 -20.11 -1.34
C GLU A 143 -7.01 -20.88 -1.05
N ALA A 144 -6.48 -21.62 -2.03
CA ALA A 144 -5.24 -22.36 -1.88
C ALA A 144 -4.06 -21.45 -1.51
N PHE A 145 -3.94 -20.27 -2.11
CA PHE A 145 -2.88 -19.32 -1.78
C PHE A 145 -2.98 -18.80 -0.35
N THR A 146 -4.18 -18.45 0.10
CA THR A 146 -4.40 -18.01 1.49
C THR A 146 -4.13 -19.13 2.49
N SER A 147 -4.55 -20.36 2.22
CA SER A 147 -4.20 -21.54 3.03
C SER A 147 -2.69 -21.76 3.06
N TYR A 148 -2.00 -21.67 1.92
CA TYR A 148 -0.54 -21.80 1.88
C TYR A 148 0.17 -20.74 2.72
N LYS A 149 -0.22 -19.47 2.56
CA LYS A 149 0.43 -18.32 3.19
C LYS A 149 0.16 -18.22 4.70
N PHE A 150 -1.05 -18.56 5.14
CA PHE A 150 -1.50 -18.30 6.52
C PHE A 150 -1.68 -19.54 7.38
N ALA A 151 -1.71 -20.75 6.82
CA ALA A 151 -1.74 -21.98 7.61
C ALA A 151 -0.41 -22.24 8.32
N ASN A 152 -0.49 -22.89 9.48
CA ASN A 152 0.70 -23.39 10.16
C ASN A 152 1.39 -24.47 9.31
N SER A 153 2.70 -24.64 9.50
CA SER A 153 3.46 -25.73 8.87
C SER A 153 2.81 -27.08 9.14
N GLY A 154 2.51 -27.82 8.08
CA GLY A 154 1.85 -29.13 8.16
C GLY A 154 1.14 -29.49 6.86
N LYS A 155 0.36 -30.58 6.91
CA LYS A 155 -0.28 -31.20 5.75
C LYS A 155 -1.15 -30.26 4.91
N GLU A 156 -1.90 -29.37 5.56
CA GLU A 156 -2.77 -28.41 4.86
C GLU A 156 -1.95 -27.45 3.99
N SER A 157 -0.88 -26.89 4.55
CA SER A 157 0.01 -25.98 3.83
C SER A 157 0.78 -26.68 2.71
N GLU A 158 1.21 -27.94 2.92
CA GLU A 158 1.87 -28.76 1.89
C GLU A 158 0.92 -29.10 0.72
N GLN A 159 -0.33 -29.46 1.02
CA GLN A 159 -1.35 -29.73 0.00
C GLN A 159 -1.69 -28.47 -0.80
N ALA A 160 -1.83 -27.32 -0.13
CA ALA A 160 -2.03 -26.04 -0.77
C ALA A 160 -0.84 -25.67 -1.67
N GLU A 161 0.40 -25.86 -1.21
CA GLU A 161 1.60 -25.62 -2.02
C GLU A 161 1.62 -26.50 -3.28
N TYR A 162 1.32 -27.80 -3.11
CA TYR A 162 1.28 -28.75 -4.21
C TYR A 162 0.23 -28.36 -5.26
N PHE A 163 -0.98 -28.00 -4.81
CA PHE A 163 -2.05 -27.52 -5.70
C PHE A 163 -1.62 -26.28 -6.48
N LEU A 164 -1.02 -25.29 -5.81
CA LEU A 164 -0.56 -24.05 -6.45
C LEU A 164 0.53 -24.32 -7.49
N ARG A 165 1.46 -25.24 -7.21
CA ARG A 165 2.50 -25.65 -8.17
C ARG A 165 1.90 -26.34 -9.40
N MET A 166 0.95 -27.26 -9.20
CA MET A 166 0.24 -27.91 -10.31
C MET A 166 -0.55 -26.91 -11.15
N CYS A 167 -1.27 -25.98 -10.51
CA CYS A 167 -2.00 -24.92 -11.19
C CYS A 167 -1.07 -24.02 -12.00
N ARG A 168 0.07 -23.64 -11.40
CA ARG A 168 1.11 -22.85 -12.07
C ARG A 168 1.62 -23.54 -13.32
N ASP A 169 2.04 -24.80 -13.20
CA ASP A 169 2.71 -25.53 -14.28
C ASP A 169 1.72 -25.93 -15.40
N THR A 170 0.42 -26.00 -15.11
CA THR A 170 -0.62 -26.43 -16.08
C THR A 170 -1.33 -25.26 -16.76
N MET A 171 -1.64 -24.18 -16.02
CA MET A 171 -2.61 -23.16 -16.47
C MET A 171 -2.12 -21.72 -16.35
N CYS A 172 -0.97 -21.50 -15.73
CA CYS A 172 -0.43 -20.15 -15.52
C CYS A 172 0.74 -19.87 -16.46
N ARG A 173 0.91 -18.60 -16.77
CA ARG A 173 2.09 -18.06 -17.42
C ARG A 173 2.84 -17.16 -16.46
N SER A 174 4.16 -17.19 -16.53
CA SER A 174 4.99 -16.29 -15.75
C SER A 174 4.92 -14.89 -16.34
N VAL A 175 4.74 -13.89 -15.49
CA VAL A 175 4.65 -12.48 -15.92
C VAL A 175 5.99 -11.75 -15.84
N GLY A 176 7.06 -12.44 -15.44
CA GLY A 176 8.29 -11.79 -14.98
C GLY A 176 8.07 -11.13 -13.63
N ARG A 177 8.94 -10.17 -13.28
CA ARG A 177 8.75 -9.36 -12.06
C ARG A 177 7.82 -8.18 -12.37
N VAL A 178 6.96 -7.82 -11.40
CA VAL A 178 6.25 -6.53 -11.47
C VAL A 178 7.28 -5.41 -11.60
N HIS A 179 7.06 -4.48 -12.51
CA HIS A 179 8.05 -3.47 -12.87
C HIS A 179 8.18 -2.39 -11.79
N PHE A 180 7.04 -1.92 -11.27
CA PHE A 180 7.02 -0.91 -10.20
C PHE A 180 5.91 -1.18 -9.20
N LEU A 181 6.23 -1.11 -7.90
CA LEU A 181 5.27 -1.20 -6.80
C LEU A 181 5.38 0.04 -5.91
N GLY A 182 4.43 0.98 -6.08
CA GLY A 182 4.35 2.23 -5.36
C GLY A 182 3.28 2.22 -4.27
N LEU A 183 3.67 2.42 -3.02
CA LEU A 183 2.79 2.25 -1.86
C LEU A 183 2.74 3.51 -1.01
N PHE A 184 1.54 3.85 -0.56
CA PHE A 184 1.31 4.86 0.47
C PHE A 184 0.79 4.18 1.73
N ASP A 185 1.52 4.36 2.81
CA ASP A 185 1.19 4.04 4.19
C ASP A 185 0.41 2.72 4.36
N THR A 186 1.06 1.61 4.02
CA THR A 186 0.44 0.28 4.02
C THR A 186 -0.05 -0.11 5.42
N VAL A 187 -1.34 -0.41 5.56
CA VAL A 187 -1.93 -0.95 6.79
C VAL A 187 -2.56 -2.32 6.54
N ASN A 188 -2.58 -3.19 7.54
CA ASN A 188 -3.15 -4.53 7.40
C ASN A 188 -4.68 -4.44 7.14
N SER A 189 -5.18 -5.19 6.16
CA SER A 189 -6.59 -5.18 5.75
C SER A 189 -7.48 -6.12 6.56
N VAL A 190 -6.93 -7.15 7.22
CA VAL A 190 -7.71 -8.20 7.89
C VAL A 190 -7.01 -8.70 9.16
N ALA A 191 -7.72 -8.72 10.29
CA ALA A 191 -7.17 -9.14 11.57
C ALA A 191 -6.90 -10.66 11.64
N LYS A 192 -7.71 -11.50 10.96
CA LYS A 192 -7.40 -12.93 10.74
C LYS A 192 -6.05 -13.17 10.05
N PHE A 193 -5.57 -12.21 9.26
CA PHE A 193 -4.29 -12.26 8.57
C PHE A 193 -3.17 -11.52 9.33
N ASN A 194 -3.33 -11.31 10.65
CA ASN A 194 -2.36 -10.57 11.45
C ASN A 194 -0.96 -11.21 11.39
N ILE A 195 -0.05 -10.45 10.77
CA ILE A 195 1.40 -10.72 10.63
C ILE A 195 2.15 -10.49 11.96
N TYR A 196 1.46 -10.11 13.04
CA TYR A 196 2.05 -9.78 14.34
C TYR A 196 2.32 -11.00 15.24
N ASP A 197 2.06 -12.20 14.73
CA ASP A 197 2.49 -13.43 15.36
C ASP A 197 3.95 -13.69 14.94
N ASP A 198 4.90 -13.36 15.83
CA ASP A 198 6.37 -13.44 15.66
C ASP A 198 6.87 -14.86 15.28
N HIS A 199 5.96 -15.84 15.21
CA HIS A 199 6.20 -17.23 14.87
C HIS A 199 5.69 -17.66 13.48
N ARG A 200 5.05 -16.76 12.72
CA ARG A 200 4.55 -17.11 11.38
C ARG A 200 5.59 -16.79 10.31
N ASP A 201 6.13 -17.86 9.75
CA ASP A 201 7.04 -17.83 8.62
C ASP A 201 6.41 -17.01 7.47
N MET A 202 7.00 -15.87 7.17
CA MET A 202 6.58 -14.98 6.09
C MET A 202 7.06 -15.54 4.74
N ARG A 203 6.55 -16.73 4.39
CA ARG A 203 7.05 -17.62 3.33
C ARG A 203 7.12 -17.00 1.94
N ILE A 204 6.27 -16.01 1.66
CA ILE A 204 6.23 -15.27 0.39
C ILE A 204 6.28 -13.78 0.69
N GLN A 205 7.15 -13.07 -0.05
CA GLN A 205 7.25 -11.62 -0.05
C GLN A 205 7.18 -11.09 -1.49
N PRO A 206 6.61 -9.89 -1.70
CA PRO A 206 6.58 -9.27 -3.01
C PRO A 206 8.00 -8.91 -3.45
N LYS A 207 8.41 -9.30 -4.67
CA LYS A 207 9.72 -8.94 -5.24
C LYS A 207 9.61 -8.27 -6.62
N PRO A 208 9.07 -7.03 -6.66
CA PRO A 208 9.05 -6.24 -7.88
C PRO A 208 10.47 -5.83 -8.28
N ARG A 209 10.66 -5.20 -9.45
CA ARG A 209 11.96 -4.61 -9.84
C ARG A 209 12.27 -3.37 -9.02
N ILE A 210 11.30 -2.45 -8.96
CA ILE A 210 11.42 -1.20 -8.21
C ILE A 210 10.27 -1.13 -7.20
N MET A 211 10.60 -0.81 -5.97
CA MET A 211 9.67 -0.69 -4.87
C MET A 211 9.85 0.62 -4.12
N ARG A 212 8.74 1.34 -3.91
CA ARG A 212 8.68 2.60 -3.18
C ARG A 212 7.56 2.59 -2.17
N HIS A 213 7.86 2.95 -0.93
CA HIS A 213 6.88 3.03 0.15
C HIS A 213 6.99 4.35 0.90
N ALA A 214 5.97 5.20 0.77
CA ALA A 214 5.82 6.41 1.57
C ALA A 214 5.12 6.09 2.89
N VAL A 215 5.71 6.42 4.04
CA VAL A 215 5.20 6.03 5.37
C VAL A 215 4.96 7.27 6.24
N SER A 216 3.83 7.30 6.94
CA SER A 216 3.48 8.34 7.90
C SER A 216 4.24 8.20 9.22
N ILE A 217 4.86 9.30 9.67
CA ILE A 217 5.55 9.43 10.97
C ILE A 217 4.55 9.66 12.10
N ASP A 218 3.46 10.38 11.83
CA ASP A 218 2.63 11.00 12.88
C ASP A 218 1.28 10.31 13.10
N GLU A 219 1.00 9.21 12.41
CA GLU A 219 -0.19 8.39 12.66
C GLU A 219 -0.14 7.73 14.06
N ARG A 220 -1.27 7.81 14.78
CA ARG A 220 -1.38 7.43 16.21
C ARG A 220 -2.44 6.37 16.50
N ARG A 221 -3.34 6.09 15.54
CA ARG A 221 -4.46 5.18 15.72
C ARG A 221 -3.98 3.74 15.82
N ILE A 222 -4.51 3.02 16.81
CA ILE A 222 -4.10 1.66 17.14
C ILE A 222 -4.25 0.64 15.99
N LYS A 223 -5.28 0.78 15.15
CA LYS A 223 -5.51 -0.12 14.00
C LYS A 223 -4.74 0.26 12.73
N PHE A 224 -4.03 1.38 12.74
CA PHE A 224 -3.23 1.87 11.61
C PHE A 224 -1.75 1.66 11.86
N GLN A 225 -1.37 0.44 12.28
CA GLN A 225 0.05 0.07 12.35
C GLN A 225 0.57 -0.25 10.95
N PRO A 226 1.72 0.31 10.54
CA PRO A 226 2.21 0.16 9.19
C PRO A 226 2.81 -1.23 8.99
N VAL A 227 2.56 -1.82 7.83
CA VAL A 227 3.25 -3.05 7.41
C VAL A 227 4.59 -2.63 6.78
N LEU A 228 5.61 -2.44 7.62
CA LEU A 228 6.95 -2.03 7.17
C LEU A 228 7.69 -3.14 6.43
N PHE A 229 8.57 -2.74 5.52
CA PHE A 229 9.41 -3.68 4.76
C PHE A 229 10.72 -4.01 5.47
N GLU A 230 11.21 -3.17 6.40
CA GLU A 230 12.48 -3.43 7.08
C GLU A 230 12.46 -4.75 7.89
N ARG A 231 11.28 -5.16 8.37
CA ARG A 231 11.08 -6.50 8.94
C ARG A 231 11.41 -7.65 7.97
N LEU A 232 11.28 -7.42 6.67
CA LEU A 232 11.66 -8.37 5.61
C LEU A 232 13.17 -8.43 5.39
N ARG A 233 13.92 -7.35 5.69
CA ARG A 233 15.39 -7.35 5.64
C ARG A 233 16.02 -8.14 6.79
N ALA A 234 15.40 -8.09 7.98
CA ALA A 234 15.92 -8.75 9.18
C ALA A 234 15.86 -10.29 9.11
N HIS A 235 14.98 -10.85 8.28
CA HIS A 235 14.88 -12.29 8.04
C HIS A 235 15.74 -12.66 6.83
N GLY A 236 17.06 -12.72 7.06
CA GLY A 236 18.04 -13.04 6.02
C GLY A 236 17.77 -14.36 5.28
N LYS A 237 18.10 -14.35 3.98
CA LYS A 237 18.26 -15.51 3.09
C LYS A 237 17.08 -16.50 2.96
N ILE A 238 15.84 -16.02 2.93
CA ILE A 238 14.78 -16.82 2.26
C ILE A 238 14.74 -16.37 0.80
N GLY A 239 15.66 -16.90 0.00
CA GLY A 239 15.68 -16.65 -1.44
C GLY A 239 14.47 -17.31 -2.08
N ARG A 240 13.35 -16.61 -2.24
CA ARG A 240 12.14 -17.18 -2.86
C ARG A 240 11.32 -16.12 -3.60
N VAL A 241 11.90 -15.56 -4.66
CA VAL A 241 11.09 -15.46 -5.89
C VAL A 241 11.02 -16.86 -6.43
N SER A 242 9.88 -17.29 -6.97
CA SER A 242 9.90 -18.51 -7.75
C SER A 242 10.99 -18.33 -8.82
N THR A 243 11.94 -19.27 -8.92
CA THR A 243 12.94 -19.28 -10.01
C THR A 243 12.28 -19.13 -11.39
N TRP A 244 10.99 -19.43 -11.46
CA TRP A 244 10.10 -19.27 -12.58
C TRP A 244 9.79 -17.81 -12.97
N ALA A 245 9.51 -16.90 -12.02
CA ALA A 245 9.36 -15.48 -12.34
C ALA A 245 10.68 -14.84 -12.77
N GLU A 246 11.80 -15.21 -12.14
CA GLU A 246 13.12 -14.72 -12.54
C GLU A 246 13.55 -15.21 -13.93
N ARG A 247 13.31 -16.48 -14.27
CA ARG A 247 13.59 -17.03 -15.60
C ARG A 247 12.82 -16.31 -16.70
N ALA A 248 11.53 -16.05 -16.48
CA ALA A 248 10.72 -15.32 -17.43
C ALA A 248 11.17 -13.86 -17.58
N ASP A 249 11.63 -13.23 -16.48
CA ASP A 249 12.18 -11.87 -16.54
C ASP A 249 13.43 -11.81 -17.44
N VAL A 250 14.31 -12.81 -17.35
CA VAL A 250 15.47 -12.94 -18.25
C VAL A 250 15.05 -13.21 -19.69
N GLU A 251 14.03 -14.04 -19.92
CA GLU A 251 13.52 -14.34 -21.26
C GLU A 251 12.94 -13.10 -21.95
N PHE A 252 12.14 -12.31 -21.23
CA PHE A 252 11.46 -11.15 -21.81
C PHE A 252 12.36 -9.93 -21.97
N TRP A 253 13.38 -9.77 -21.13
CA TRP A 253 14.15 -8.53 -21.03
C TRP A 253 15.66 -8.70 -21.21
N GLY A 254 16.15 -9.92 -21.39
CA GLY A 254 17.57 -10.23 -21.58
C GLY A 254 18.39 -10.20 -20.28
N SER A 255 19.59 -10.80 -20.34
CA SER A 255 20.50 -10.92 -19.19
C SER A 255 21.17 -9.60 -18.79
N ASP A 256 21.32 -8.64 -19.71
CA ASP A 256 22.12 -7.44 -19.47
C ASP A 256 21.41 -6.39 -18.59
N LEU A 257 20.07 -6.44 -18.51
CA LEU A 257 19.28 -5.68 -17.53
C LEU A 257 19.37 -6.26 -16.11
N MET A 258 20.04 -7.40 -15.91
CA MET A 258 20.24 -8.05 -14.60
C MET A 258 21.47 -7.54 -13.83
N ALA A 259 22.05 -6.40 -14.18
CA ALA A 259 23.17 -5.82 -13.42
C ALA A 259 22.85 -5.55 -11.94
N SER A 260 21.57 -5.58 -11.54
CA SER A 260 21.14 -5.77 -10.15
C SER A 260 20.03 -6.82 -10.06
N PRO A 261 20.32 -8.08 -9.65
CA PRO A 261 19.29 -9.10 -9.41
C PRO A 261 18.41 -8.79 -8.19
N GLU A 262 18.78 -7.77 -7.40
CA GLU A 262 18.10 -7.27 -6.22
C GLU A 262 17.04 -6.22 -6.60
N THR A 263 15.89 -6.27 -5.91
CA THR A 263 14.86 -5.23 -5.99
C THR A 263 15.44 -3.91 -5.51
N GLU A 264 15.27 -2.86 -6.31
CA GLU A 264 15.58 -1.50 -5.86
C GLU A 264 14.48 -1.04 -4.91
N PHE A 265 14.78 -1.02 -3.62
CA PHE A 265 13.80 -0.78 -2.56
C PHE A 265 14.11 0.51 -1.80
N GLU A 266 13.10 1.38 -1.71
CA GLU A 266 13.13 2.54 -0.82
C GLU A 266 11.83 2.70 -0.01
N GLU A 267 11.99 2.82 1.31
CA GLU A 267 10.94 3.21 2.23
C GLU A 267 11.33 4.54 2.86
N VAL A 268 10.49 5.55 2.64
CA VAL A 268 10.75 6.95 2.97
C VAL A 268 9.64 7.47 3.85
N TYR A 269 10.02 8.14 4.93
CA TYR A 269 9.11 8.61 5.97
C TYR A 269 8.78 10.09 5.78
N PHE A 270 7.49 10.41 5.87
CA PHE A 270 6.92 11.74 5.66
C PHE A 270 6.14 12.20 6.90
N ALA A 271 6.14 13.52 7.12
CA ALA A 271 5.39 14.15 8.20
C ALA A 271 3.87 14.08 7.93
N GLY A 272 3.09 14.01 9.01
CA GLY A 272 1.63 13.92 8.97
C GLY A 272 1.09 12.52 9.27
N ASP A 273 -0.23 12.44 9.42
CA ASP A 273 -0.94 11.18 9.66
C ASP A 273 -1.10 10.33 8.38
N HIS A 274 -1.84 9.22 8.47
CA HIS A 274 -2.08 8.30 7.36
C HIS A 274 -2.59 8.98 6.09
N SER A 275 -3.50 9.94 6.23
CA SER A 275 -4.13 10.64 5.12
C SER A 275 -3.34 11.88 4.68
N ASP A 276 -2.48 12.43 5.54
CA ASP A 276 -1.46 13.38 5.12
C ASP A 276 -0.38 12.74 4.23
N VAL A 277 -0.24 11.40 4.25
CA VAL A 277 0.66 10.68 3.32
C VAL A 277 -0.07 10.16 2.09
N GLY A 278 -1.19 9.46 2.27
CA GLY A 278 -1.92 8.85 1.15
C GLY A 278 -2.97 9.73 0.48
N GLY A 279 -3.24 10.92 1.02
CA GLY A 279 -4.34 11.78 0.60
C GLY A 279 -5.67 11.41 1.27
N GLY A 280 -6.68 12.27 1.09
CA GLY A 280 -8.01 12.11 1.69
C GLY A 280 -8.46 13.26 2.59
N TRP A 281 -7.56 14.16 2.97
CA TRP A 281 -7.90 15.42 3.64
C TRP A 281 -8.34 16.47 2.60
N PRO A 282 -9.44 17.22 2.87
CA PRO A 282 -9.88 18.28 1.97
C PRO A 282 -8.87 19.42 1.97
N ARG A 283 -8.98 20.30 0.98
CA ARG A 283 -8.13 21.49 0.91
C ARG A 283 -8.48 22.46 2.03
N GLU A 284 -7.46 23.06 2.63
CA GLU A 284 -7.65 24.16 3.57
C GLU A 284 -8.14 25.42 2.84
N LEU A 285 -8.92 26.25 3.55
CA LEU A 285 -9.37 27.53 3.01
C LEU A 285 -8.16 28.43 2.72
N GLY A 286 -8.00 28.84 1.46
CA GLY A 286 -6.90 29.71 1.03
C GLY A 286 -5.58 29.00 0.70
N ARG A 287 -5.56 27.65 0.64
CA ARG A 287 -4.42 26.88 0.13
C ARG A 287 -4.83 25.98 -1.02
N ASP A 288 -3.98 25.90 -2.04
CA ASP A 288 -4.21 25.03 -3.19
C ASP A 288 -3.68 23.61 -2.95
N TYR A 289 -2.69 23.46 -2.06
CA TYR A 289 -2.00 22.20 -1.78
C TYR A 289 -1.98 21.84 -0.29
N VAL A 290 -2.06 20.53 -0.04
CA VAL A 290 -2.08 19.90 1.29
C VAL A 290 -0.79 19.10 1.52
N ALA A 291 -0.55 18.63 2.75
CA ALA A 291 0.65 17.90 3.12
C ALA A 291 0.91 16.66 2.22
N SER A 292 -0.16 15.97 1.82
CA SER A 292 -0.11 14.80 0.92
C SER A 292 0.40 15.08 -0.49
N GLN A 293 0.60 16.36 -0.86
CA GLN A 293 1.22 16.74 -2.12
C GLN A 293 2.70 16.32 -2.18
N ILE A 294 3.45 16.37 -1.07
CA ILE A 294 4.88 16.02 -1.09
C ILE A 294 5.09 14.52 -1.37
N PRO A 295 4.43 13.59 -0.65
CA PRO A 295 4.51 12.16 -0.97
C PRO A 295 4.00 11.83 -2.37
N LEU A 296 2.99 12.56 -2.88
CA LEU A 296 2.49 12.39 -4.25
C LEU A 296 3.57 12.72 -5.27
N MET A 297 4.19 13.90 -5.16
CA MET A 297 5.25 14.33 -6.08
C MET A 297 6.41 13.34 -6.09
N TRP A 298 6.84 12.89 -4.90
CA TRP A 298 7.88 11.87 -4.77
C TRP A 298 7.51 10.57 -5.48
N MET A 299 6.33 10.00 -5.21
CA MET A 299 5.91 8.75 -5.84
C MET A 299 5.79 8.87 -7.38
N VAL A 300 5.31 10.01 -7.88
CA VAL A 300 5.21 10.28 -9.31
C VAL A 300 6.60 10.34 -9.94
N GLU A 301 7.54 11.08 -9.33
CA GLU A 301 8.94 11.16 -9.77
C GLU A 301 9.59 9.78 -9.83
N GLU A 302 9.48 8.98 -8.77
CA GLU A 302 10.04 7.62 -8.75
C GLU A 302 9.46 6.71 -9.84
N SER A 303 8.18 6.88 -10.15
CA SER A 303 7.55 6.09 -11.22
C SER A 303 7.92 6.58 -12.62
N ILE A 304 8.17 7.87 -12.81
CA ILE A 304 8.72 8.43 -14.06
C ILE A 304 10.13 7.88 -14.28
N ASP A 305 10.93 7.84 -13.22
CA ASP A 305 12.28 7.28 -13.22
C ASP A 305 12.29 5.78 -13.53
N ALA A 306 11.25 5.06 -13.09
CA ALA A 306 10.99 3.69 -13.48
C ALA A 306 10.48 3.54 -14.94
N GLY A 307 10.19 4.63 -15.66
CA GLY A 307 9.77 4.61 -17.07
C GLY A 307 8.27 4.77 -17.30
N LEU A 308 7.46 5.09 -16.29
CA LEU A 308 6.04 5.37 -16.45
C LEU A 308 5.84 6.80 -16.99
N SER A 309 5.21 6.94 -18.16
CA SER A 309 4.86 8.26 -18.70
C SER A 309 3.50 8.76 -18.20
N TYR A 310 3.35 10.07 -18.01
CA TYR A 310 2.08 10.72 -17.63
C TYR A 310 1.62 11.70 -18.70
N GLU A 311 0.34 12.09 -18.66
CA GLU A 311 -0.21 13.17 -19.48
C GLU A 311 0.31 14.52 -18.96
N PRO A 312 1.12 15.28 -19.73
CA PRO A 312 1.79 16.49 -19.24
C PRO A 312 0.82 17.54 -18.67
N GLU A 313 -0.32 17.75 -19.32
CA GLU A 313 -1.33 18.72 -18.86
C GLU A 313 -1.90 18.34 -17.49
N GLN A 314 -2.18 17.05 -17.26
CA GLN A 314 -2.72 16.58 -15.98
C GLN A 314 -1.67 16.61 -14.88
N LEU A 315 -0.42 16.29 -15.22
CA LEU A 315 0.72 16.34 -14.31
C LEU A 315 0.91 17.75 -13.76
N HIS A 316 0.96 18.76 -14.64
CA HIS A 316 1.05 20.17 -14.25
C HIS A 316 -0.20 20.63 -13.48
N LYS A 317 -1.40 20.27 -13.93
CA LYS A 317 -2.68 20.63 -13.26
C LYS A 317 -2.77 20.12 -11.82
N LEU A 318 -2.14 18.99 -11.52
CA LEU A 318 -2.12 18.39 -10.18
C LEU A 318 -0.86 18.75 -9.39
N GLY A 319 -0.06 19.71 -9.87
CA GLY A 319 1.13 20.22 -9.17
C GLY A 319 2.24 19.18 -9.04
N CYS A 320 2.34 18.24 -9.99
CA CYS A 320 3.45 17.30 -10.10
C CYS A 320 4.33 17.70 -11.29
N PHE A 321 5.62 17.36 -11.24
CA PHE A 321 6.62 17.81 -12.22
C PHE A 321 7.58 16.67 -12.56
N ASP A 322 8.07 16.66 -13.80
CA ASP A 322 9.18 15.80 -14.24
C ASP A 322 10.49 16.59 -14.03
N PHE A 323 11.16 16.34 -12.91
CA PHE A 323 12.36 17.10 -12.50
C PHE A 323 13.52 16.95 -13.48
N LYS A 324 13.59 15.85 -14.23
CA LYS A 324 14.65 15.61 -15.23
C LYS A 324 14.50 16.48 -16.47
N LYS A 325 13.27 16.89 -16.80
CA LYS A 325 13.01 17.78 -17.94
C LYS A 325 13.20 19.26 -17.60
N GLN A 326 13.48 19.61 -16.34
CA GLN A 326 13.77 20.97 -15.84
C GLN A 326 12.77 22.08 -16.20
N GLU A 327 11.70 21.81 -16.95
CA GLU A 327 10.92 22.87 -17.58
C GLU A 327 9.86 23.52 -16.67
N GLN A 328 9.46 22.94 -15.54
CA GLN A 328 8.21 23.35 -14.89
C GLN A 328 8.11 23.17 -13.37
N SER A 329 9.19 23.07 -12.59
CA SER A 329 9.01 23.03 -11.12
C SER A 329 8.42 24.36 -10.63
N ASN A 330 7.30 24.32 -9.92
CA ASN A 330 6.70 25.49 -9.31
C ASN A 330 7.03 25.50 -7.80
N PRO A 331 7.98 26.37 -7.35
CA PRO A 331 8.38 26.43 -5.94
C PRO A 331 7.21 26.69 -5.00
N GLU A 332 6.14 27.36 -5.47
CA GLU A 332 4.97 27.66 -4.66
C GLU A 332 4.22 26.39 -4.23
N VAL A 333 4.20 25.35 -5.07
CA VAL A 333 3.55 24.07 -4.72
C VAL A 333 4.25 23.42 -3.54
N ILE A 334 5.58 23.32 -3.60
CA ILE A 334 6.43 22.76 -2.53
C ILE A 334 6.27 23.63 -1.28
N HIS A 335 6.37 24.95 -1.45
CA HIS A 335 6.25 25.92 -0.37
C HIS A 335 4.91 25.80 0.39
N GLN A 336 3.79 25.68 -0.31
CA GLN A 336 2.47 25.50 0.31
C GLN A 336 2.35 24.15 0.99
N ALA A 337 2.79 23.07 0.35
CA ALA A 337 2.67 21.71 0.86
C ALA A 337 3.51 21.50 2.13
N GLU A 338 4.73 22.05 2.19
CA GLU A 338 5.58 21.99 3.39
C GLU A 338 4.96 22.69 4.60
N ARG A 339 4.15 23.73 4.34
CA ARG A 339 3.48 24.56 5.36
C ARG A 339 2.05 24.13 5.63
N ALA A 340 1.53 23.13 4.93
CA ALA A 340 0.16 22.66 5.10
C ALA A 340 -0.04 22.12 6.51
N ILE A 341 -1.25 22.18 7.05
CA ILE A 341 -1.58 21.66 8.37
C ILE A 341 -1.39 20.14 8.35
N LEU A 342 -0.78 19.61 9.42
CA LEU A 342 -0.78 18.17 9.67
C LEU A 342 -1.99 17.85 10.54
N HIS A 343 -2.69 16.79 10.17
CA HIS A 343 -3.90 16.39 10.83
C HIS A 343 -3.58 15.33 11.90
N ASP A 344 -4.38 15.34 12.96
CA ASP A 344 -4.40 14.25 13.94
C ASP A 344 -5.83 13.73 14.03
N SER A 345 -6.03 12.51 13.51
CA SER A 345 -7.33 11.84 13.51
C SER A 345 -7.92 11.60 14.92
N LEU A 346 -7.12 11.76 16.00
CA LEU A 346 -7.57 11.69 17.40
C LEU A 346 -7.92 13.06 18.01
N MET A 347 -7.70 14.16 17.28
CA MET A 347 -8.03 15.52 17.70
C MET A 347 -9.32 15.99 17.00
N TYR A 348 -10.23 16.59 17.77
CA TYR A 348 -11.53 17.06 17.25
C TYR A 348 -11.39 18.20 16.23
N ASP A 349 -10.27 18.92 16.28
CA ASP A 349 -9.96 20.06 15.41
C ASP A 349 -9.69 19.64 13.95
N SER A 350 -9.55 18.33 13.69
CA SER A 350 -9.37 17.76 12.35
C SER A 350 -10.67 17.68 11.51
N GLY A 351 -11.79 18.18 12.04
CA GLY A 351 -13.05 18.32 11.29
C GLY A 351 -13.91 17.06 11.18
N LYS A 352 -13.54 15.96 11.85
CA LYS A 352 -14.29 14.68 11.82
C LYS A 352 -14.76 14.23 13.20
N ALA A 353 -15.51 15.07 13.90
CA ALA A 353 -15.81 14.87 15.32
C ALA A 353 -16.40 13.49 15.70
N LEU A 354 -17.31 12.94 14.89
CA LEU A 354 -17.85 11.59 15.13
C LEU A 354 -16.81 10.48 14.92
N GLU A 355 -15.94 10.64 13.93
CA GLU A 355 -14.84 9.69 13.67
C GLU A 355 -13.80 9.76 14.81
N THR A 356 -13.45 10.98 15.23
CA THR A 356 -12.55 11.22 16.35
C THR A 356 -13.08 10.61 17.66
N LEU A 357 -14.35 10.84 17.99
CA LEU A 357 -14.98 10.26 19.18
C LEU A 357 -14.91 8.74 19.14
N PHE A 358 -15.23 8.15 17.99
CA PHE A 358 -15.20 6.72 17.78
C PHE A 358 -13.78 6.13 17.97
N TRP A 359 -12.75 6.74 17.39
CA TRP A 359 -11.37 6.31 17.59
C TRP A 359 -10.93 6.44 19.04
N ARG A 360 -11.29 7.53 19.73
CA ARG A 360 -11.00 7.70 21.17
C ARG A 360 -11.65 6.61 22.03
N VAL A 361 -12.87 6.19 21.70
CA VAL A 361 -13.53 5.06 22.37
C VAL A 361 -12.81 3.75 22.10
N LEU A 362 -12.40 3.49 20.86
CA LEU A 362 -11.61 2.28 20.53
C LEU A 362 -10.25 2.24 21.24
N GLU A 363 -9.61 3.39 21.48
CA GLU A 363 -8.36 3.47 22.25
C GLU A 363 -8.53 3.05 23.72
N CYS A 364 -9.75 3.08 24.26
CA CYS A 364 -10.05 2.56 25.60
C CYS A 364 -10.13 1.03 25.64
N LEU A 365 -10.13 0.33 24.49
CA LEU A 365 -10.12 -1.13 24.46
C LEU A 365 -8.72 -1.66 24.78
N PRO A 366 -8.60 -2.80 25.50
CA PRO A 366 -7.33 -3.36 25.95
C PRO A 366 -6.55 -4.06 24.82
N ILE A 367 -6.27 -3.34 23.74
CA ILE A 367 -5.48 -3.81 22.60
C ILE A 367 -4.01 -3.45 22.87
N LYS A 368 -3.14 -4.46 22.84
CA LYS A 368 -1.68 -4.28 23.01
C LYS A 368 -1.05 -3.78 21.72
N ARG A 369 0.04 -3.00 21.80
CA ARG A 369 0.71 -2.42 20.63
C ARG A 369 2.14 -2.93 20.47
N PRO A 370 2.65 -3.10 19.26
CA PRO A 370 4.10 -3.25 19.08
C PRO A 370 4.81 -1.94 19.42
N LYS A 371 5.89 -2.01 20.21
CA LYS A 371 6.84 -0.93 20.46
C LYS A 371 8.23 -1.41 20.09
N VAL A 372 8.93 -0.63 19.29
CA VAL A 372 10.34 -0.86 19.02
C VAL A 372 11.12 -0.40 20.26
N ALA A 373 11.81 -1.33 20.89
CA ALA A 373 12.76 -1.04 21.94
C ALA A 373 14.04 -0.42 21.32
N PRO A 374 14.87 0.29 22.11
CA PRO A 374 16.08 0.93 21.59
C PRO A 374 17.08 -0.03 20.92
N ASP A 375 16.96 -1.34 21.19
CA ASP A 375 17.72 -2.42 20.57
C ASP A 375 17.14 -2.89 19.22
N GLY A 376 16.11 -2.22 18.70
CA GLY A 376 15.42 -2.56 17.46
C GLY A 376 14.39 -3.68 17.59
N ARG A 377 14.24 -4.31 18.77
CA ARG A 377 13.29 -5.41 18.96
C ARG A 377 11.87 -4.89 19.14
N VAL A 378 10.91 -5.54 18.49
CA VAL A 378 9.49 -5.21 18.63
C VAL A 378 8.90 -5.97 19.81
N GLN A 379 8.48 -5.27 20.86
CA GLN A 379 7.81 -5.86 22.02
C GLN A 379 6.37 -5.36 22.15
N SER A 380 5.47 -6.20 22.66
CA SER A 380 4.10 -5.75 22.97
C SER A 380 4.08 -4.82 24.19
N THR A 381 3.51 -3.63 24.05
CA THR A 381 3.34 -2.66 25.14
C THR A 381 2.25 -3.08 26.12
N ARG A 382 2.31 -2.50 27.31
CA ARG A 382 1.14 -2.39 28.19
C ARG A 382 0.06 -1.55 27.49
N TRP A 383 -1.21 -1.85 27.78
CA TRP A 383 -2.34 -1.05 27.34
C TRP A 383 -2.23 0.38 27.90
N HIS A 384 -2.51 1.37 27.05
CA HIS A 384 -2.48 2.79 27.40
C HIS A 384 -3.41 3.56 26.47
N VAL A 385 -3.96 4.67 26.97
CA VAL A 385 -4.90 5.53 26.26
C VAL A 385 -4.17 6.70 25.57
N GLY A 386 -4.78 7.28 24.53
CA GLY A 386 -4.35 8.56 23.96
C GLY A 386 -3.48 8.51 22.70
N GLY A 387 -3.32 7.34 22.05
CA GLY A 387 -2.61 7.21 20.77
C GLY A 387 -1.11 7.51 20.85
N LEU A 388 -0.26 6.56 20.44
CA LEU A 388 1.19 6.72 20.36
C LEU A 388 1.56 6.75 18.88
N ARG A 389 2.45 7.67 18.53
CA ARG A 389 3.09 7.69 17.21
C ARG A 389 3.82 6.37 16.97
N ARG A 390 3.90 6.01 15.71
CA ARG A 390 4.54 4.77 15.27
C ARG A 390 6.03 4.76 15.63
N PRO A 391 6.55 3.62 16.08
CA PRO A 391 7.98 3.49 16.23
C PRO A 391 8.65 3.50 14.84
N LEU A 392 9.82 4.15 14.76
CA LEU A 392 10.64 4.15 13.56
C LEU A 392 11.76 3.12 13.69
N PRO A 393 12.08 2.38 12.62
CA PRO A 393 13.17 1.43 12.65
C PRO A 393 14.55 2.12 12.60
N GLN A 394 15.60 1.36 12.94
CA GLN A 394 16.95 1.89 12.99
C GLN A 394 17.49 2.13 11.57
N GLY A 395 17.64 3.39 11.18
CA GLY A 395 18.05 3.77 9.83
C GLY A 395 16.90 4.18 8.90
N ALA A 396 15.72 4.46 9.47
CA ALA A 396 14.60 5.06 8.76
C ALA A 396 15.03 6.28 7.92
N LYS A 397 14.77 6.24 6.61
CA LYS A 397 15.08 7.34 5.69
C LYS A 397 13.99 8.40 5.78
N LEU A 398 14.31 9.58 6.29
CA LEU A 398 13.37 10.71 6.33
C LEU A 398 13.44 11.50 5.02
N HIS A 399 12.29 11.89 4.49
CA HIS A 399 12.25 12.84 3.38
C HIS A 399 12.73 14.23 3.84
N TYR A 400 13.43 14.98 2.97
CA TYR A 400 14.00 16.29 3.35
C TYR A 400 12.95 17.29 3.88
N SER A 401 11.71 17.21 3.39
CA SER A 401 10.61 18.07 3.83
C SER A 401 10.31 17.93 5.33
N VAL A 402 10.60 16.77 5.93
CA VAL A 402 10.48 16.57 7.39
C VAL A 402 11.50 17.44 8.12
N ILE A 403 12.73 17.49 7.62
CA ILE A 403 13.81 18.31 8.19
C ILE A 403 13.48 19.80 8.06
N GLU A 404 13.01 20.23 6.88
CA GLU A 404 12.60 21.62 6.67
C GLU A 404 11.44 22.02 7.59
N ARG A 405 10.50 21.10 7.82
CA ARG A 405 9.42 21.33 8.78
C ARG A 405 9.93 21.43 10.23
N LEU A 406 10.82 20.54 10.67
CA LEU A 406 11.43 20.60 12.01
C LEU A 406 12.16 21.93 12.27
N LYS A 407 12.86 22.46 11.25
CA LYS A 407 13.56 23.75 11.34
C LYS A 407 12.60 24.92 11.47
N ARG A 408 11.47 24.87 10.74
CA ARG A 408 10.57 26.00 10.56
C ARG A 408 9.47 26.08 11.62
N ASP A 409 8.88 24.94 11.93
CA ASP A 409 7.76 24.82 12.86
C ASP A 409 8.31 24.44 14.24
N PRO A 410 8.32 25.37 15.22
CA PRO A 410 8.81 25.09 16.57
C PRO A 410 7.93 24.09 17.32
N ASP A 411 6.65 23.95 16.94
CA ASP A 411 5.67 23.08 17.60
C ASP A 411 5.71 21.65 17.05
N TYR A 412 6.26 21.46 15.85
CA TYR A 412 6.47 20.13 15.28
C TYR A 412 7.68 19.44 15.93
N ARG A 413 7.47 18.77 17.08
CA ARG A 413 8.50 18.00 17.82
C ARG A 413 8.06 16.54 18.05
N PRO A 414 8.06 15.70 17.01
CA PRO A 414 7.70 14.29 17.13
C PRO A 414 8.71 13.52 18.00
N TYR A 415 8.24 12.97 19.13
CA TYR A 415 9.10 12.21 20.06
C TYR A 415 9.74 10.96 19.43
N ASN A 416 9.11 10.37 18.41
CA ASN A 416 9.61 9.20 17.71
C ASN A 416 10.81 9.52 16.80
N LEU A 417 11.11 10.80 16.56
CA LEU A 417 12.37 11.26 15.95
C LEU A 417 13.46 11.61 16.97
N GLY A 418 13.20 11.45 18.27
CA GLY A 418 14.15 11.81 19.33
C GLY A 418 14.31 13.32 19.55
N VAL A 419 13.35 14.13 19.05
CA VAL A 419 13.37 15.60 19.11
C VAL A 419 12.36 16.15 20.14
N GLY A 420 11.57 15.29 20.79
CA GLY A 420 10.45 15.65 21.66
C GLY A 420 10.65 15.33 23.13
#